data_AF-A0A832EJ41-F1
#
_entry.id   AF-A0A832EJ41-F1
#
_cell.length_a   1.000
_cell.length_b   1.000
_cell.length_c   1.000
_cell.angle_alpha   90.00
_cell.angle_beta   90.00
_cell.angle_gamma   90.00
#
_symmetry.space_group_name_H-M   'P 1'
#
loop_
_entity.id
_entity.type
_entity.pdbx_description
1 polymer ?
#
loop_
_entity_poly.entity_id
_entity_poly.type
_entity_poly.pdbx_seq_one_letter_code
_entity_poly.pdbx_strand_id
1 'polypeptide(L)'
;MSILDQIVAEKRREAERLRGQAAKIKEFCADRQDCRDFAAALRQAPGVALIAEVKKASPSAGVIRPDFAPVSIAKEYRAAGAAALSVLTDEKFFQGRIEYLQQIRAVVKLPVLRKDFVVDELQVYESVARGADAVLLIAAILDDAQLRDYLALATQLRVAALVEVHDEIELTRAVQVGAEIIGINNRNLRTFEVDLGTTERLAARLSADKLIVAESGLQTRADVERVRRAG
;
A
#
# COMPACT_ATOMS: atom_id res chain seq x y z
N MET A 1 -23.18 -3.87 -8.02
CA MET A 1 -21.89 -4.43 -7.60
C MET A 1 -20.82 -3.44 -8.00
N SER A 2 -20.16 -2.81 -7.03
CA SER A 2 -19.12 -1.80 -7.27
C SER A 2 -17.87 -2.43 -7.90
N ILE A 3 -16.96 -1.61 -8.42
CA ILE A 3 -15.64 -2.08 -8.88
C ILE A 3 -14.86 -2.76 -7.74
N LEU A 4 -15.00 -2.25 -6.52
CA LEU A 4 -14.32 -2.77 -5.35
C LEU A 4 -14.82 -4.17 -5.01
N ASP A 5 -16.14 -4.41 -5.11
CA ASP A 5 -16.72 -5.73 -4.92
C ASP A 5 -16.18 -6.74 -5.95
N GLN A 6 -15.97 -6.31 -7.20
CA GLN A 6 -15.40 -7.17 -8.25
C GLN A 6 -13.93 -7.49 -7.98
N ILE A 7 -13.16 -6.50 -7.51
CA ILE A 7 -11.76 -6.68 -7.11
C ILE A 7 -11.68 -7.69 -5.96
N VAL A 8 -12.43 -7.46 -4.87
CA VAL A 8 -12.45 -8.35 -3.69
C VAL A 8 -12.87 -9.76 -4.08
N ALA A 9 -13.88 -9.91 -4.95
CA ALA A 9 -14.32 -11.23 -5.42
C ALA A 9 -13.23 -11.97 -6.20
N GLU A 10 -12.48 -11.27 -7.06
CA GLU A 10 -11.33 -11.89 -7.74
C GLU A 10 -10.23 -12.25 -6.74
N LYS A 11 -9.90 -11.36 -5.80
CA LYS A 11 -8.84 -11.59 -4.82
C LYS A 11 -9.09 -12.78 -3.92
N ARG A 12 -10.36 -13.02 -3.54
CA ARG A 12 -10.74 -14.25 -2.83
C ARG A 12 -10.46 -15.51 -3.65
N ARG A 13 -10.70 -15.48 -4.96
CA ARG A 13 -10.38 -16.60 -5.86
C ARG A 13 -8.87 -16.78 -6.01
N GLU A 14 -8.12 -15.70 -6.12
CA GLU A 14 -6.66 -15.73 -6.17
C GLU A 14 -6.05 -16.28 -4.87
N ALA A 15 -6.53 -15.81 -3.72
CA ALA A 15 -6.11 -16.28 -2.40
C ALA A 15 -6.38 -17.79 -2.21
N GLU A 16 -7.52 -18.28 -2.71
CA GLU A 16 -7.82 -19.71 -2.66
C GLU A 16 -6.82 -20.55 -3.48
N ARG A 17 -6.35 -20.04 -4.62
CA ARG A 17 -5.29 -20.70 -5.41
C ARG A 17 -3.95 -20.76 -4.68
N LEU A 18 -3.70 -19.86 -3.72
CA LEU A 18 -2.48 -19.87 -2.90
C LEU A 18 -2.48 -21.01 -1.86
N ARG A 19 -3.64 -21.57 -1.50
CA ARG A 19 -3.75 -22.60 -0.45
C ARG A 19 -2.86 -23.81 -0.73
N GLY A 20 -2.80 -24.26 -1.99
CA GLY A 20 -1.93 -25.37 -2.40
C GLY A 20 -0.43 -25.10 -2.25
N GLN A 21 -0.03 -23.84 -2.08
CA GLN A 21 1.36 -23.41 -1.91
C GLN A 21 1.61 -22.80 -0.52
N ALA A 22 0.64 -22.87 0.39
CA ALA A 22 0.68 -22.18 1.68
C ALA A 22 1.93 -22.52 2.51
N ALA A 23 2.29 -23.81 2.61
CA ALA A 23 3.49 -24.25 3.33
C ALA A 23 4.77 -23.60 2.76
N LYS A 24 4.94 -23.66 1.43
CA LYS A 24 6.09 -23.08 0.74
C LYS A 24 6.16 -21.56 0.87
N ILE A 25 5.01 -20.88 0.83
CA ILE A 25 4.92 -19.44 1.03
C ILE A 25 5.35 -19.08 2.46
N LYS A 26 4.86 -19.80 3.47
CA LYS A 26 5.22 -19.58 4.87
C LYS A 26 6.70 -19.88 5.15
N GLU A 27 7.26 -20.91 4.51
CA GLU A 27 8.69 -21.25 4.56
C GLU A 27 9.55 -20.10 4.01
N PHE A 28 9.31 -19.66 2.77
CA PHE A 28 10.06 -18.53 2.19
C PHE A 28 9.90 -17.22 2.96
N CYS A 29 8.72 -17.02 3.57
CA CYS A 29 8.49 -15.88 4.44
C CYS A 29 9.38 -15.95 5.69
N ALA A 30 9.45 -17.12 6.35
CA ALA A 30 10.26 -17.34 7.53
C ALA A 30 11.77 -17.20 7.25
N ASP A 31 12.22 -17.63 6.08
CA ASP A 31 13.63 -17.54 5.66
C ASP A 31 14.08 -16.10 5.37
N ARG A 32 13.15 -15.15 5.24
CA ARG A 32 13.50 -13.78 4.88
C ARG A 32 14.13 -13.03 6.05
N GLN A 33 15.36 -12.56 5.85
CA GLN A 33 16.12 -11.82 6.87
C GLN A 33 16.39 -10.35 6.52
N ASP A 34 16.06 -9.92 5.31
CA ASP A 34 16.49 -8.65 4.73
C ASP A 34 15.35 -7.62 4.55
N CYS A 35 14.37 -7.65 5.46
CA CYS A 35 13.32 -6.63 5.54
C CYS A 35 13.93 -5.26 5.81
N ARG A 36 13.52 -4.27 5.02
CA ARG A 36 13.94 -2.87 5.15
C ARG A 36 12.89 -2.14 5.97
N ASP A 37 13.32 -1.22 6.82
CA ASP A 37 12.40 -0.48 7.68
C ASP A 37 11.64 0.60 6.88
N PHE A 38 10.43 0.25 6.42
CA PHE A 38 9.57 1.14 5.65
C PHE A 38 9.14 2.36 6.48
N ALA A 39 8.77 2.16 7.75
CA ALA A 39 8.31 3.25 8.62
C ALA A 39 9.44 4.23 8.94
N ALA A 40 10.64 3.73 9.23
CA ALA A 40 11.80 4.57 9.48
C ALA A 40 12.21 5.36 8.24
N ALA A 41 12.20 4.75 7.04
CA ALA A 41 12.52 5.46 5.81
C ALA A 41 11.60 6.67 5.56
N LEU A 42 10.31 6.55 5.91
CA LEU A 42 9.36 7.65 5.82
C LEU A 42 9.58 8.70 6.91
N ARG A 43 9.76 8.29 8.16
CA ARG A 43 9.99 9.22 9.29
C ARG A 43 11.30 10.01 9.17
N GLN A 44 12.33 9.41 8.57
CA GLN A 44 13.66 10.00 8.42
C GLN A 44 13.82 10.82 7.14
N ALA A 45 12.83 10.80 6.23
CA ALA A 45 12.91 11.57 5.00
C ALA A 45 12.97 13.08 5.31
N PRO A 46 13.80 13.86 4.59
CA PRO A 46 13.84 15.30 4.77
C PRO A 46 12.55 15.92 4.21
N GLY A 47 11.71 16.48 5.08
CA GLY A 47 10.44 17.08 4.68
C GLY A 47 9.36 16.04 4.40
N VAL A 48 8.63 16.17 3.29
CA VAL A 48 7.56 15.22 2.93
C VAL A 48 8.16 13.96 2.32
N ALA A 49 7.93 12.82 2.95
CA ALA A 49 8.35 11.52 2.43
C ALA A 49 7.49 11.11 1.22
N LEU A 50 8.12 10.94 0.05
CA LEU A 50 7.44 10.47 -1.15
C LEU A 50 7.50 8.94 -1.25
N ILE A 51 6.32 8.29 -1.23
CA ILE A 51 6.16 6.90 -1.68
C ILE A 51 5.84 6.94 -3.18
N ALA A 52 6.81 6.62 -4.03
CA ALA A 52 6.62 6.70 -5.48
C ALA A 52 6.02 5.40 -6.03
N GLU A 53 4.88 5.51 -6.72
CA GLU A 53 4.11 4.34 -7.17
C GLU A 53 4.43 3.92 -8.60
N VAL A 54 4.77 2.63 -8.77
CA VAL A 54 5.00 1.97 -10.06
C VAL A 54 3.70 1.31 -10.49
N LYS A 55 2.96 1.98 -11.37
CA LYS A 55 1.60 1.61 -11.81
C LYS A 55 1.46 1.66 -13.33
N LYS A 56 0.97 0.57 -13.94
CA LYS A 56 0.74 0.49 -15.39
C LYS A 56 -0.63 1.02 -15.79
N ALA A 57 -1.67 0.59 -15.08
CA ALA A 57 -3.06 0.92 -15.37
C ALA A 57 -3.86 1.12 -14.08
N SER A 58 -5.08 1.63 -14.21
CA SER A 58 -6.08 1.61 -13.13
C SER A 58 -7.50 1.56 -13.71
N PRO A 59 -8.51 1.10 -12.95
CA PRO A 59 -9.90 1.08 -13.41
C PRO A 59 -10.44 2.44 -13.88
N SER A 60 -9.97 3.52 -13.25
CA SER A 60 -10.43 4.90 -13.52
C SER A 60 -9.73 5.55 -14.73
N ALA A 61 -8.45 5.28 -14.93
CA ALA A 61 -7.63 5.95 -15.95
C ALA A 61 -7.26 5.05 -17.14
N GLY A 62 -7.66 3.77 -17.14
CA GLY A 62 -7.19 2.80 -18.13
C GLY A 62 -5.67 2.61 -18.05
N VAL A 63 -5.02 2.42 -19.19
CA VAL A 63 -3.55 2.33 -19.29
C VAL A 63 -2.95 3.73 -19.11
N ILE A 64 -2.19 3.90 -18.03
CA ILE A 64 -1.50 5.15 -17.70
C ILE A 64 -0.18 5.24 -18.45
N ARG A 65 0.53 4.11 -18.56
CA ARG A 65 1.82 4.02 -19.25
C ARG A 65 1.86 2.80 -20.17
N PRO A 66 1.70 2.99 -21.50
CA PRO A 66 1.80 1.90 -22.48
C PRO A 66 3.16 1.20 -22.41
N ASP A 67 4.24 1.97 -22.52
CA ASP A 67 5.63 1.49 -22.42
C ASP A 67 6.08 1.38 -20.96
N PHE A 68 5.72 0.24 -20.37
CA PHE A 68 5.88 0.01 -18.94
C PHE A 68 7.13 -0.81 -18.64
N ALA A 69 8.20 -0.12 -18.22
CA ALA A 69 9.45 -0.72 -17.77
C ALA A 69 9.62 -0.54 -16.24
N PRO A 70 9.03 -1.42 -15.41
CA PRO A 70 8.89 -1.21 -13.96
C PRO A 70 10.23 -1.00 -13.24
N VAL A 71 11.26 -1.75 -13.65
CA VAL A 71 12.61 -1.63 -13.09
C VAL A 71 13.25 -0.27 -13.41
N SER A 72 13.10 0.23 -14.63
CA SER A 72 13.64 1.54 -15.02
C SER A 72 12.93 2.66 -14.27
N ILE A 73 11.59 2.60 -14.19
CA ILE A 73 10.77 3.56 -13.44
C ILE A 73 11.19 3.62 -11.97
N ALA A 74 11.41 2.46 -11.33
CA ALA A 74 11.85 2.41 -9.94
C ALA A 74 13.25 3.02 -9.73
N LYS A 75 14.18 2.83 -10.68
CA LYS A 75 15.51 3.46 -10.64
C LYS A 75 15.42 4.98 -10.78
N GLU A 76 14.54 5.47 -11.66
CA GLU A 76 14.25 6.89 -11.85
C GLU A 76 13.69 7.50 -10.56
N TYR A 77 12.68 6.88 -9.95
CA TYR A 77 12.11 7.34 -8.67
C TYR A 77 13.14 7.39 -7.54
N ARG A 78 14.00 6.37 -7.44
CA ARG A 78 15.12 6.39 -6.49
C ARG A 78 16.07 7.56 -6.77
N ALA A 79 16.45 7.78 -8.02
CA ALA A 79 17.34 8.88 -8.40
C ALA A 79 16.71 10.25 -8.12
N ALA A 80 15.39 10.37 -8.21
CA ALA A 80 14.62 11.57 -7.89
C ALA A 80 14.39 11.78 -6.39
N GLY A 81 14.86 10.88 -5.52
CA GLY A 81 14.78 11.05 -4.06
C GLY A 81 13.53 10.49 -3.39
N ALA A 82 12.83 9.52 -4.01
CA ALA A 82 11.74 8.81 -3.33
C ALA A 82 12.23 8.15 -2.02
N ALA A 83 11.42 8.24 -0.96
CA ALA A 83 11.73 7.63 0.34
C ALA A 83 11.38 6.13 0.36
N ALA A 84 10.34 5.75 -0.38
CA ALA A 84 9.91 4.37 -0.55
C ALA A 84 9.26 4.18 -1.93
N LEU A 85 9.02 2.93 -2.29
CA LEU A 85 8.29 2.58 -3.51
C LEU A 85 6.96 1.90 -3.16
N SER A 86 5.93 2.16 -3.96
CA SER A 86 4.70 1.36 -4.01
C SER A 86 4.68 0.61 -5.34
N VAL A 87 4.42 -0.69 -5.33
CA VAL A 87 4.37 -1.50 -6.55
C VAL A 87 3.01 -2.16 -6.64
N LEU A 88 2.25 -1.87 -7.70
CA LEU A 88 0.99 -2.53 -7.98
C LEU A 88 1.24 -3.98 -8.40
N THR A 89 0.64 -4.92 -7.68
CA THR A 89 0.75 -6.35 -7.98
C THR A 89 -0.55 -6.98 -8.43
N ASP A 90 -1.67 -6.25 -8.37
CA ASP A 90 -2.93 -6.70 -8.96
C ASP A 90 -2.84 -6.77 -10.49
N GLU A 91 -3.03 -7.97 -11.05
CA GLU A 91 -2.91 -8.19 -12.49
C GLU A 91 -4.16 -7.73 -13.26
N LYS A 92 -5.36 -8.08 -12.76
CA LYS A 92 -6.59 -7.97 -13.55
C LYS A 92 -7.06 -6.54 -13.76
N PHE A 93 -6.93 -5.69 -12.74
CA PHE A 93 -7.49 -4.34 -12.74
C PHE A 93 -6.41 -3.26 -12.87
N PHE A 94 -5.18 -3.54 -12.44
CA PHE A 94 -4.06 -2.58 -12.49
C PHE A 94 -2.94 -2.97 -13.47
N GLN A 95 -3.02 -4.17 -14.08
CA GLN A 95 -1.98 -4.73 -14.94
C GLN A 95 -0.60 -4.75 -14.26
N GLY A 96 -0.60 -4.87 -12.94
CA GLY A 96 0.56 -5.15 -12.11
C GLY A 96 0.96 -6.63 -12.19
N ARG A 97 2.05 -6.98 -11.52
CA ARG A 97 2.51 -8.37 -11.35
C ARG A 97 3.36 -8.46 -10.10
N ILE A 98 3.24 -9.55 -9.33
CA ILE A 98 4.06 -9.77 -8.13
C ILE A 98 5.56 -9.86 -8.46
N GLU A 99 5.92 -10.32 -9.67
CA GLU A 99 7.30 -10.39 -10.16
C GLU A 99 7.92 -9.00 -10.32
N TYR A 100 7.14 -7.96 -10.61
CA TYR A 100 7.67 -6.59 -10.71
C TYR A 100 8.23 -6.14 -9.37
N LEU A 101 7.58 -6.50 -8.26
CA LEU A 101 8.07 -6.20 -6.92
C LEU A 101 9.43 -6.86 -6.68
N GLN A 102 9.57 -8.15 -7.02
CA GLN A 102 10.83 -8.89 -6.87
C GLN A 102 11.96 -8.28 -7.71
N GLN A 103 11.67 -7.97 -8.98
CA GLN A 103 12.63 -7.38 -9.91
C GLN A 103 13.09 -5.98 -9.44
N ILE A 104 12.15 -5.14 -9.00
CA ILE A 104 12.45 -3.79 -8.47
C ILE A 104 13.30 -3.89 -7.21
N ARG A 105 12.91 -4.76 -6.27
CA ARG A 105 13.61 -4.94 -5.01
C ARG A 105 15.07 -5.38 -5.20
N ALA A 106 15.33 -6.21 -6.20
CA ALA A 106 16.67 -6.70 -6.51
C ALA A 106 17.64 -5.57 -6.91
N VAL A 107 17.14 -4.47 -7.50
CA VAL A 107 17.98 -3.40 -8.07
C VAL A 107 17.90 -2.06 -7.33
N VAL A 108 16.86 -1.86 -6.49
CA VAL A 108 16.66 -0.64 -5.70
C VAL A 108 16.72 -0.98 -4.21
N LYS A 109 17.39 -0.12 -3.43
CA LYS A 109 17.59 -0.30 -1.97
C LYS A 109 16.55 0.41 -1.09
N LEU A 110 15.61 1.14 -1.68
CA LEU A 110 14.46 1.71 -0.97
C LEU A 110 13.52 0.61 -0.48
N PRO A 111 12.81 0.79 0.65
CA PRO A 111 11.78 -0.14 1.06
C PRO A 111 10.60 -0.12 0.07
N VAL A 112 9.96 -1.28 -0.11
CA VAL A 112 8.91 -1.47 -1.12
C VAL A 112 7.60 -1.93 -0.49
N LEU A 113 6.54 -1.15 -0.66
CA LEU A 113 5.15 -1.52 -0.36
C LEU A 113 4.59 -2.39 -1.48
N ARG A 114 4.00 -3.54 -1.14
CA ARG A 114 3.09 -4.25 -2.05
C ARG A 114 1.73 -3.55 -2.03
N LYS A 115 1.38 -2.90 -3.13
CA LYS A 115 0.06 -2.31 -3.33
C LYS A 115 -0.84 -3.33 -4.02
N ASP A 116 -1.65 -4.01 -3.22
CA ASP A 116 -2.63 -5.01 -3.65
C ASP A 116 -3.80 -5.02 -2.67
N PHE A 117 -4.83 -5.79 -2.99
CA PHE A 117 -6.01 -5.94 -2.16
C PHE A 117 -5.90 -7.22 -1.32
N VAL A 118 -5.40 -7.06 -0.09
CA VAL A 118 -5.28 -8.14 0.89
C VAL A 118 -6.65 -8.47 1.45
N VAL A 119 -7.09 -9.72 1.28
CA VAL A 119 -8.34 -10.29 1.80
C VAL A 119 -8.13 -11.61 2.54
N ASP A 120 -6.91 -12.13 2.56
CA ASP A 120 -6.49 -13.36 3.25
C ASP A 120 -5.07 -13.23 3.82
N GLU A 121 -4.81 -13.90 4.95
CA GLU A 121 -3.49 -13.89 5.60
C GLU A 121 -2.37 -14.41 4.69
N LEU A 122 -2.65 -15.35 3.78
CA LEU A 122 -1.63 -15.89 2.87
C LEU A 122 -1.09 -14.82 1.93
N GLN A 123 -1.86 -13.79 1.60
CA GLN A 123 -1.36 -12.66 0.82
C GLN A 123 -0.36 -11.82 1.64
N VAL A 124 -0.50 -11.73 2.96
CA VAL A 124 0.50 -11.09 3.82
C VAL A 124 1.81 -11.90 3.80
N TYR A 125 1.73 -13.21 4.03
CA TYR A 125 2.90 -14.10 3.94
C TYR A 125 3.56 -14.05 2.55
N GLU A 126 2.76 -14.09 1.48
CA GLU A 126 3.25 -13.99 0.10
C GLU A 126 3.97 -12.66 -0.14
N SER A 127 3.42 -11.56 0.37
CA SER A 127 4.06 -10.23 0.24
C SER A 127 5.46 -10.24 0.83
N VAL A 128 5.61 -10.81 2.03
CA VAL A 128 6.90 -10.89 2.71
C VAL A 128 7.83 -11.86 1.98
N ALA A 129 7.36 -13.05 1.61
CA ALA A 129 8.14 -14.04 0.85
C ALA A 129 8.64 -13.49 -0.50
N ARG A 130 7.88 -12.57 -1.11
CA ARG A 130 8.22 -11.92 -2.39
C ARG A 130 9.03 -10.64 -2.22
N GLY A 131 9.34 -10.24 -0.98
CA GLY A 131 10.28 -9.17 -0.71
C GLY A 131 9.66 -7.81 -0.38
N ALA A 132 8.35 -7.72 -0.12
CA ALA A 132 7.70 -6.48 0.28
C ALA A 132 8.12 -6.08 1.71
N ASP A 133 8.49 -4.83 1.91
CA ASP A 133 8.84 -4.25 3.22
C ASP A 133 7.63 -3.64 3.94
N ALA A 134 6.53 -3.48 3.20
CA ALA A 134 5.23 -3.11 3.73
C ALA A 134 4.08 -3.77 2.94
N VAL A 135 2.93 -3.91 3.58
CA VAL A 135 1.66 -4.35 2.97
C VAL A 135 0.58 -3.28 3.11
N LEU A 136 -0.33 -3.23 2.14
CA LEU A 136 -1.52 -2.41 2.20
C LEU A 136 -2.67 -3.19 2.85
N LEU A 137 -3.30 -2.61 3.87
CA LEU A 137 -4.52 -3.12 4.49
C LEU A 137 -5.62 -2.08 4.31
N ILE A 138 -6.72 -2.42 3.64
CA ILE A 138 -7.77 -1.44 3.31
C ILE A 138 -8.94 -1.63 4.27
N ALA A 139 -9.24 -0.61 5.08
CA ALA A 139 -10.31 -0.69 6.08
C ALA A 139 -11.70 -0.92 5.42
N ALA A 140 -11.90 -0.43 4.21
CA ALA A 140 -13.15 -0.61 3.45
C ALA A 140 -13.48 -2.06 3.08
N ILE A 141 -12.50 -2.98 3.06
CA ILE A 141 -12.69 -4.38 2.61
C ILE A 141 -12.41 -5.43 3.68
N LEU A 142 -11.86 -5.01 4.82
CA LEU A 142 -11.50 -5.87 5.94
C LEU A 142 -12.39 -5.53 7.13
N ASP A 143 -12.85 -6.54 7.87
CA ASP A 143 -13.49 -6.31 9.16
C ASP A 143 -12.45 -6.02 10.27
N ASP A 144 -12.91 -5.69 11.48
CA ASP A 144 -12.03 -5.29 12.59
C ASP A 144 -11.14 -6.43 13.09
N ALA A 145 -11.61 -7.68 12.99
CA ALA A 145 -10.82 -8.84 13.38
C ALA A 145 -9.71 -9.06 12.35
N GLN A 146 -10.04 -9.05 11.06
CA GLN A 146 -9.06 -9.17 9.98
C GLN A 146 -8.03 -8.04 10.00
N LEU A 147 -8.44 -6.78 10.19
CA LEU A 147 -7.52 -5.66 10.31
C LEU A 147 -6.53 -5.86 11.45
N ARG A 148 -7.04 -6.23 12.64
CA ARG A 148 -6.20 -6.48 13.82
C ARG A 148 -5.24 -7.64 13.58
N ASP A 149 -5.73 -8.74 13.04
CA ASP A 149 -4.95 -9.96 12.85
C ASP A 149 -3.87 -9.76 11.77
N TYR A 150 -4.19 -9.07 10.66
CA TYR A 150 -3.23 -8.82 9.59
C TYR A 150 -2.20 -7.75 9.98
N LEU A 151 -2.58 -6.77 10.80
CA LEU A 151 -1.65 -5.80 11.38
C LEU A 151 -0.66 -6.48 12.35
N ALA A 152 -1.18 -7.35 13.23
CA ALA A 152 -0.36 -8.16 14.14
C ALA A 152 0.58 -9.09 13.36
N LEU A 153 0.07 -9.72 12.30
CA LEU A 153 0.86 -10.60 11.42
C LEU A 153 1.96 -9.82 10.70
N ALA A 154 1.68 -8.64 10.14
CA ALA A 154 2.71 -7.80 9.50
C ALA A 154 3.85 -7.47 10.49
N THR A 155 3.48 -7.12 11.73
CA THR A 155 4.43 -6.88 12.83
C THR A 155 5.28 -8.13 13.13
N GLN A 156 4.65 -9.30 13.29
CA GLN A 156 5.34 -10.57 13.54
C GLN A 156 6.33 -10.90 12.41
N LEU A 157 5.98 -10.57 11.16
CA LEU A 157 6.80 -10.78 9.98
C LEU A 157 7.82 -9.65 9.73
N ARG A 158 7.94 -8.69 10.66
CA ARG A 158 8.88 -7.55 10.61
C ARG A 158 8.74 -6.69 9.35
N VAL A 159 7.51 -6.48 8.89
CA VAL A 159 7.16 -5.56 7.81
C VAL A 159 6.13 -4.55 8.29
N ALA A 160 6.09 -3.38 7.66
CA ALA A 160 5.09 -2.38 8.01
C ALA A 160 3.71 -2.72 7.41
N ALA A 161 2.65 -2.17 7.99
CA ALA A 161 1.31 -2.16 7.39
C ALA A 161 0.87 -0.70 7.21
N LEU A 162 0.55 -0.33 5.96
CA LEU A 162 -0.12 0.92 5.63
C LEU A 162 -1.63 0.64 5.65
N VAL A 163 -2.35 1.20 6.63
CA VAL A 163 -3.80 1.02 6.75
C VAL A 163 -4.50 2.15 6.01
N GLU A 164 -5.11 1.82 4.86
CA GLU A 164 -5.82 2.76 3.99
C GLU A 164 -7.25 2.99 4.49
N VAL A 165 -7.65 4.26 4.60
CA VAL A 165 -8.96 4.74 5.06
C VAL A 165 -9.49 5.85 4.15
N HIS A 166 -10.81 5.98 4.09
CA HIS A 166 -11.52 6.93 3.23
C HIS A 166 -12.46 7.87 3.99
N ASP A 167 -12.88 7.48 5.19
CA ASP A 167 -13.82 8.23 6.02
C ASP A 167 -13.52 8.10 7.52
N GLU A 168 -14.30 8.81 8.33
CA GLU A 168 -14.16 8.86 9.79
C GLU A 168 -14.42 7.51 10.46
N ILE A 169 -15.27 6.67 9.89
CA ILE A 169 -15.60 5.35 10.45
C ILE A 169 -14.40 4.44 10.25
N GLU A 170 -13.87 4.39 9.02
CA GLU A 170 -12.66 3.65 8.69
C GLU A 170 -11.45 4.14 9.50
N LEU A 171 -11.29 5.46 9.67
CA LEU A 171 -10.25 6.05 10.51
C LEU A 171 -10.36 5.58 11.96
N THR A 172 -11.57 5.62 12.52
CA THR A 172 -11.82 5.20 13.91
C THR A 172 -11.42 3.73 14.10
N ARG A 173 -11.80 2.87 13.15
CA ARG A 173 -11.45 1.44 13.17
C ARG A 173 -9.94 1.24 13.09
N ALA A 174 -9.26 1.93 12.17
CA ALA A 174 -7.80 1.87 12.01
C ALA A 174 -7.06 2.29 13.30
N VAL A 175 -7.51 3.36 13.96
CA VAL A 175 -6.95 3.81 15.25
C VAL A 175 -7.20 2.79 16.35
N GLN A 176 -8.42 2.24 16.45
CA GLN A 176 -8.79 1.26 17.48
C GLN A 176 -8.01 -0.04 17.40
N VAL A 177 -7.66 -0.50 16.19
CA VAL A 177 -6.81 -1.70 16.02
C VAL A 177 -5.32 -1.41 16.20
N GLY A 178 -4.93 -0.16 16.42
CA GLY A 178 -3.55 0.23 16.73
C GLY A 178 -2.68 0.51 15.51
N ALA A 179 -3.25 0.89 14.36
CA ALA A 179 -2.46 1.23 13.18
C ALA A 179 -1.47 2.37 13.48
N GLU A 180 -0.21 2.20 13.06
CA GLU A 180 0.83 3.23 13.17
C GLU A 180 0.93 4.09 11.91
N ILE A 181 0.76 3.47 10.73
CA ILE A 181 0.80 4.15 9.43
C ILE A 181 -0.60 4.15 8.85
N ILE A 182 -1.16 5.35 8.66
CA ILE A 182 -2.52 5.55 8.16
C ILE A 182 -2.45 6.24 6.81
N GLY A 183 -2.91 5.53 5.78
CA GLY A 183 -3.08 6.05 4.42
C GLY A 183 -4.45 6.68 4.28
N ILE A 184 -4.53 7.99 4.08
CA ILE A 184 -5.79 8.67 3.79
C ILE A 184 -5.93 8.79 2.28
N ASN A 185 -6.85 8.02 1.70
CA ASN A 185 -7.07 8.02 0.26
C ASN A 185 -8.14 9.05 -0.12
N ASN A 186 -7.69 10.11 -0.80
CA ASN A 186 -8.56 11.20 -1.25
C ASN A 186 -9.50 10.78 -2.38
N ARG A 187 -9.35 9.58 -2.93
CA ARG A 187 -10.23 9.04 -3.98
C ARG A 187 -11.33 8.20 -3.38
N ASN A 188 -12.58 8.57 -3.64
CA ASN A 188 -13.72 7.73 -3.30
C ASN A 188 -13.75 6.47 -4.19
N LEU A 189 -13.75 5.28 -3.58
CA LEU A 189 -13.73 4.01 -4.34
C LEU A 189 -15.06 3.67 -5.06
N ARG A 190 -16.15 4.39 -4.75
CA ARG A 190 -17.47 4.24 -5.39
C ARG A 190 -17.66 5.20 -6.56
N THR A 191 -17.27 6.46 -6.41
CA THR A 191 -17.46 7.52 -7.43
C THR A 191 -16.21 7.84 -8.23
N PHE A 192 -15.03 7.45 -7.74
CA PHE A 192 -13.70 7.85 -8.24
C PHE A 192 -13.39 9.34 -8.17
N GLU A 193 -14.26 10.13 -7.56
CA GLU A 193 -14.00 11.55 -7.28
C GLU A 193 -12.84 11.68 -6.31
N VAL A 194 -12.04 12.72 -6.50
CA VAL A 194 -10.85 12.99 -5.71
C VAL A 194 -11.04 14.31 -4.97
N ASP A 195 -10.95 14.27 -3.64
CA ASP A 195 -11.05 15.45 -2.78
C ASP A 195 -9.93 15.45 -1.73
N LEU A 196 -8.96 16.35 -1.89
CA LEU A 196 -7.86 16.56 -0.93
C LEU A 196 -8.36 17.05 0.43
N GLY A 197 -9.59 17.57 0.52
CA GLY A 197 -10.26 17.89 1.78
C GLY A 197 -10.49 16.67 2.67
N THR A 198 -10.46 15.46 2.10
CA THR A 198 -10.50 14.20 2.86
C THR A 198 -9.29 14.06 3.77
N THR A 199 -8.08 14.29 3.25
CA THR A 199 -6.85 14.31 4.06
C THR A 199 -6.94 15.37 5.16
N GLU A 200 -7.35 16.60 4.83
CA GLU A 200 -7.48 17.69 5.80
C GLU A 200 -8.42 17.33 6.96
N ARG A 201 -9.58 16.76 6.64
CA ARG A 201 -10.61 16.40 7.62
C ARG A 201 -10.20 15.23 8.52
N LEU A 202 -9.57 14.21 7.94
CA LEU A 202 -9.21 12.99 8.68
C LEU A 202 -7.90 13.16 9.47
N ALA A 203 -6.89 13.85 8.91
CA ALA A 203 -5.63 14.11 9.60
C ALA A 203 -5.83 14.94 10.88
N ALA A 204 -6.78 15.87 10.89
CA ALA A 204 -7.13 16.68 12.07
C ALA A 204 -7.64 15.87 13.27
N ARG A 205 -8.00 14.59 13.06
CA ARG A 205 -8.46 13.67 14.12
C ARG A 205 -7.37 12.73 14.63
N LEU A 206 -6.18 12.75 14.00
CA LEU A 206 -5.07 11.89 14.35
C LEU A 206 -4.12 12.60 15.32
N SER A 207 -3.54 11.81 16.21
CA SER A 207 -2.47 12.25 17.10
C SER A 207 -1.13 12.29 16.35
N ALA A 208 -0.22 13.16 16.81
CA ALA A 208 1.05 13.44 16.14
C ALA A 208 2.05 12.26 16.14
N ASP A 209 1.79 11.19 16.89
CA ASP A 209 2.59 9.95 16.87
C ASP A 209 2.30 9.07 15.65
N LYS A 210 1.19 9.30 14.96
CA LYS A 210 0.79 8.54 13.76
C LYS A 210 1.55 9.04 12.53
N LEU A 211 1.95 8.09 11.69
CA LEU A 211 2.52 8.41 10.38
C LEU A 211 1.39 8.51 9.35
N ILE A 212 1.10 9.73 8.91
CA ILE A 212 0.02 10.01 7.96
C ILE A 212 0.57 9.98 6.53
N VAL A 213 -0.11 9.26 5.64
CA VAL A 213 0.22 9.19 4.22
C VAL A 213 -1.00 9.67 3.43
N ALA A 214 -0.88 10.78 2.69
CA ALA A 214 -1.93 11.24 1.79
C ALA A 214 -1.83 10.51 0.44
N GLU A 215 -2.95 9.96 -0.04
CA GLU A 215 -3.00 9.18 -1.28
C GLU A 215 -4.01 9.76 -2.27
N SER A 216 -3.73 9.60 -3.57
CA SER A 216 -4.55 10.11 -4.69
C SER A 216 -4.64 11.64 -4.79
N GLY A 217 -4.66 12.17 -6.02
CA GLY A 217 -4.93 13.59 -6.28
C GLY A 217 -3.75 14.56 -6.17
N LEU A 218 -2.56 14.08 -5.80
CA LEU A 218 -1.36 14.89 -5.68
C LEU A 218 -0.69 15.02 -7.06
N GLN A 219 -0.98 16.10 -7.80
CA GLN A 219 -0.47 16.32 -9.16
C GLN A 219 0.60 17.40 -9.22
N THR A 220 0.55 18.35 -8.29
CA THR A 220 1.40 19.53 -8.26
C THR A 220 2.07 19.69 -6.89
N ARG A 221 3.12 20.52 -6.84
CA ARG A 221 3.73 20.90 -5.56
C ARG A 221 2.73 21.60 -4.62
N ALA A 222 1.77 22.35 -5.17
CA ALA A 222 0.76 23.03 -4.36
C ALA A 222 -0.13 22.01 -3.63
N ASP A 223 -0.46 20.88 -4.26
CA ASP A 223 -1.21 19.80 -3.62
C ASP A 223 -0.43 19.18 -2.47
N VAL A 224 0.88 18.94 -2.68
CA VAL A 224 1.78 18.42 -1.63
C VAL A 224 1.87 19.39 -0.45
N GLU A 225 2.06 20.69 -0.70
CA GLU A 225 2.10 21.69 0.37
C GLU A 225 0.76 21.85 1.07
N ARG A 226 -0.36 21.61 0.38
CA ARG A 226 -1.70 21.62 0.98
C ARG A 226 -1.84 20.48 1.99
N VAL A 227 -1.57 19.23 1.58
CA VAL A 227 -1.70 18.08 2.50
C VAL A 227 -0.67 18.14 3.63
N ARG A 228 0.54 18.65 3.40
CA ARG A 228 1.56 18.86 4.45
C ARG A 228 1.11 19.81 5.56
N ARG A 229 0.21 20.76 5.27
CA ARG A 229 -0.34 21.66 6.30
C ARG A 229 -1.36 20.97 7.20
N ALA A 230 -1.88 19.81 6.79
CA ALA A 230 -2.88 19.06 7.55
C ALA A 230 -2.26 18.11 8.59
N GLY A 231 -0.96 17.86 8.54
CA GLY A 231 -0.22 16.91 9.38
C GLY A 231 0.80 16.12 8.57
#